data_AF-A0A1J4K313-F1
#
_entry.id   AF-A0A1J4K313-F1
#
_cell.length_a   1.000
_cell.length_b   1.000
_cell.length_c   1.000
_cell.angle_alpha   90.00
_cell.angle_beta   90.00
_cell.angle_gamma   90.00
#
_symmetry.space_group_name_H-M   'P 1'
#
loop_
_entity.id
_entity.type
_entity.pdbx_description
1 polymer ?
#
loop_
_entity_poly.entity_id
_entity_poly.type
_entity_poly.pdbx_seq_one_letter_code
_entity_poly.pdbx_strand_id
1 'polypeptide(L)'
;MTHLPSKPTGKTATGLSKETDAFLAKLMKQNGMSQRKQKEMIEQIQMQGALPKPEKPKPYKYNMKPKPERKVYTMARVGQRPLMKQEEQIIEDTNFYEPEQAPSVPLGPSNEERKNQLVTKMWGIDEEAERKKAEEARAAMADLPEFTVEDQIIEEIRGRTEFLEEMHELGVHDHDGETLRQIDQRMDELKMRRKKKESESS
;
A
#
# COMPACT_ATOMS: atom_id res chain seq x y z
N MET A 1 27.26 49.94 16.41
CA MET A 1 27.06 48.58 15.87
C MET A 1 26.98 47.62 17.03
N THR A 2 25.77 47.25 17.43
CA THR A 2 25.52 46.33 18.55
C THR A 2 25.31 44.93 18.00
N HIS A 3 26.32 44.08 18.13
CA HIS A 3 26.20 42.65 17.82
C HIS A 3 25.30 42.00 18.88
N LEU A 4 24.09 41.60 18.47
CA LEU A 4 23.23 40.72 19.25
C LEU A 4 23.88 39.34 19.37
N PRO A 5 23.95 38.73 20.57
CA PRO A 5 24.46 37.37 20.70
C PRO A 5 23.48 36.37 20.07
N SER A 6 23.96 35.59 19.10
CA SER A 6 23.19 34.48 18.53
C SER A 6 22.85 33.49 19.64
N LYS A 7 21.55 33.27 19.91
CA LYS A 7 21.09 32.23 20.83
C LYS A 7 21.72 30.88 20.44
N PRO A 8 22.29 30.12 21.39
CA PRO A 8 22.79 28.79 21.10
C PRO A 8 21.59 27.90 20.73
N THR A 9 21.52 27.46 19.48
CA THR A 9 20.67 26.35 19.04
C THR A 9 21.22 25.07 19.66
N GLY A 10 20.99 24.91 20.96
CA GLY A 10 21.29 23.69 21.69
C GLY A 10 20.38 22.60 21.18
N LYS A 11 20.92 21.72 20.32
CA LYS A 11 20.25 20.51 19.87
C LYS A 11 19.86 19.70 21.11
N THR A 12 18.58 19.45 21.27
CA THR A 12 18.06 18.63 22.37
C THR A 12 18.25 17.15 22.05
N ALA A 13 17.97 16.26 23.01
CA ALA A 13 18.23 14.82 22.87
C ALA A 13 17.45 14.18 21.71
N THR A 14 16.31 14.73 21.31
CA THR A 14 15.52 14.24 20.16
C THR A 14 15.70 15.08 18.89
N GLY A 15 16.34 16.25 18.99
CA GLY A 15 16.38 17.25 17.92
C GLY A 15 15.13 18.14 17.81
N LEU A 16 14.16 18.03 18.73
CA LEU A 16 12.96 18.87 18.80
C LEU A 16 13.20 20.19 19.56
N SER A 17 12.15 21.01 19.69
CA SER A 17 12.19 22.20 20.55
C SER A 17 12.35 21.79 22.03
N LYS A 18 12.97 22.65 22.85
CA LYS A 18 13.19 22.40 24.29
C LYS A 18 11.89 22.15 25.05
N GLU A 19 10.82 22.85 24.68
CA GLU A 19 9.50 22.71 25.30
C GLU A 19 8.87 21.37 24.94
N THR A 20 8.99 20.95 23.68
CA THR A 20 8.49 19.66 23.20
C THR A 20 9.22 18.49 23.86
N ASP A 21 10.53 18.59 24.07
CA ASP A 21 11.31 17.54 24.74
C ASP A 21 11.01 17.42 26.23
N ALA A 22 10.81 18.54 26.92
CA ALA A 22 10.39 18.53 28.32
C ALA A 22 9.00 17.90 28.47
N PHE A 23 8.09 18.19 27.54
CA PHE A 23 6.75 17.60 27.51
C PHE A 23 6.79 16.09 27.23
N LEU A 24 7.56 15.67 26.23
CA LEU A 24 7.74 14.25 25.88
C LEU A 24 8.33 13.44 27.06
N ALA A 25 9.35 13.98 27.73
CA ALA A 25 9.93 13.35 28.91
C ALA A 25 8.92 13.21 30.05
N LYS A 26 8.05 14.20 30.24
CA LYS A 26 6.96 14.15 31.25
C LYS A 26 5.96 13.06 30.91
N LEU A 27 5.54 12.93 29.65
CA LEU A 27 4.64 11.88 29.19
C LEU A 27 5.24 10.47 29.34
N MET A 28 6.51 10.28 28.96
CA MET A 28 7.21 9.01 29.13
C MET A 28 7.27 8.57 30.60
N LYS A 29 7.48 9.53 31.51
CA LYS A 29 7.50 9.28 32.95
C LYS A 29 6.11 8.97 33.50
N GLN A 30 5.08 9.70 33.07
CA GLN A 30 3.70 9.45 33.49
C GLN A 30 3.19 8.07 33.03
N ASN A 31 3.59 7.63 31.84
CA ASN A 31 3.24 6.32 31.29
C ASN A 31 4.09 5.17 31.85
N GLY A 32 4.96 5.41 32.84
CA GLY A 32 5.79 4.38 33.46
C GLY A 32 6.73 3.68 32.48
N MET A 33 7.17 4.37 31.43
CA MET A 33 7.96 3.76 30.36
C MET A 33 9.36 3.38 30.88
N SER A 34 9.79 2.14 30.61
CA SER A 34 11.15 1.69 30.92
C SER A 34 12.20 2.52 30.16
N GLN A 35 13.36 2.78 30.79
CA GLN A 35 14.46 3.55 30.20
C GLN A 35 14.90 3.02 28.82
N ARG A 36 14.85 1.69 28.62
CA ARG A 36 15.15 1.09 27.31
C ARG A 36 14.16 1.53 26.23
N LYS A 37 12.87 1.51 26.54
CA LYS A 37 11.80 1.93 25.63
C LYS A 37 11.84 3.45 25.35
N GLN A 38 12.20 4.25 26.36
CA GLN A 38 12.41 5.69 26.19
C GLN A 38 13.52 5.97 25.17
N LYS A 39 14.63 5.23 25.26
CA LYS A 39 15.75 5.35 24.31
C LYS A 39 15.37 4.94 22.89
N GLU A 40 14.67 3.80 22.74
CA GLU A 40 14.18 3.32 21.43
C GLU A 40 13.22 4.34 20.78
N MET A 41 12.33 4.96 21.55
CA MET A 41 11.41 5.99 21.04
C MET A 41 12.13 7.27 20.61
N ILE A 42 13.12 7.73 21.39
CA ILE A 42 13.95 8.90 21.03
C ILE A 42 14.71 8.63 19.72
N GLU A 43 15.25 7.42 19.55
CA GLU A 43 15.96 7.01 18.34
C GLU A 43 15.02 6.96 17.11
N GLN A 44 13.79 6.48 17.29
CA GLN A 44 12.78 6.50 16.23
C GLN A 44 12.39 7.92 15.80
N ILE A 45 12.23 8.85 16.75
CA ILE A 45 11.92 10.26 16.47
C ILE A 45 13.06 10.91 15.65
N GLN A 46 14.31 10.63 16.03
CA GLN A 46 15.47 11.10 15.26
C GLN A 46 15.53 10.51 13.85
N MET A 47 15.15 9.24 13.68
CA MET A 47 15.14 8.56 12.39
C MET A 47 13.99 9.01 11.48
N GLN A 48 12.82 9.33 12.04
CA GLN A 48 11.68 9.81 11.24
C GLN A 48 11.85 11.26 10.76
N GLY A 49 12.67 12.07 11.46
CA GLY A 49 13.02 13.42 11.03
C GLY A 49 14.10 13.50 9.95
N ALA A 50 14.75 12.39 9.59
CA ALA A 50 15.82 12.36 8.60
C ALA A 50 15.54 11.28 7.55
N LEU A 51 15.62 11.64 6.26
CA LEU A 51 15.56 10.68 5.16
C LEU A 51 16.53 9.51 5.45
N PRO A 52 16.10 8.24 5.32
CA PRO A 52 16.99 7.10 5.54
C PRO A 52 18.24 7.30 4.67
N LYS A 53 19.42 7.25 5.31
CA LYS A 53 20.68 7.39 4.59
C LYS A 53 20.70 6.33 3.48
N PRO A 54 20.97 6.69 2.22
CA PRO A 54 21.01 5.72 1.14
C PRO A 54 22.00 4.61 1.52
N GLU A 55 21.53 3.37 1.56
CA GLU A 55 22.39 2.21 1.76
C GLU A 55 23.47 2.26 0.67
N LYS A 56 24.74 2.23 1.09
CA LYS A 56 25.85 2.14 0.14
C LYS A 56 25.62 0.88 -0.72
N PRO A 57 25.73 0.99 -2.05
CA PRO A 57 25.51 -0.16 -2.92
C PRO A 57 26.47 -1.28 -2.50
N LYS A 58 25.90 -2.43 -2.11
CA LYS A 58 26.68 -3.64 -1.83
C LYS A 58 27.41 -4.02 -3.12
N PRO A 59 28.73 -4.27 -3.09
CA PRO A 59 29.45 -4.67 -4.28
C PRO A 59 28.85 -5.95 -4.84
N TYR A 60 28.53 -5.93 -6.14
CA TYR A 60 27.98 -7.06 -6.88
C TYR A 60 28.98 -8.23 -6.84
N LYS A 61 28.67 -9.28 -6.07
CA LYS A 61 29.40 -10.55 -6.13
C LYS A 61 28.78 -11.40 -7.22
N TYR A 62 29.48 -11.53 -8.33
CA TYR A 62 29.09 -12.41 -9.42
C TYR A 62 29.26 -13.87 -8.98
N ASN A 63 28.17 -14.52 -8.57
CA ASN A 63 28.16 -15.95 -8.30
C ASN A 63 28.22 -16.69 -9.64
N MET A 64 29.45 -16.95 -10.11
CA MET A 64 29.69 -17.87 -11.21
C MET A 64 29.32 -19.28 -10.76
N LYS A 65 28.24 -19.83 -11.33
CA LYS A 65 27.96 -21.27 -11.22
C LYS A 65 29.14 -22.04 -11.84
N PRO A 66 29.67 -23.09 -11.21
CA PRO A 66 30.70 -23.92 -11.83
C PRO A 66 30.17 -24.55 -13.11
N LYS A 67 30.96 -24.52 -14.19
CA LYS A 67 30.60 -25.12 -15.47
C LYS A 67 30.49 -26.64 -15.31
N PRO A 68 29.47 -27.30 -15.89
CA PRO A 68 29.40 -28.76 -15.88
C PRO A 68 30.48 -29.36 -16.80
N GLU A 69 31.29 -30.25 -16.25
CA GLU A 69 32.29 -31.01 -17.00
C GLU A 69 31.61 -31.95 -18.00
N ARG A 70 32.00 -31.87 -19.27
CA ARG A 70 31.55 -32.81 -20.30
C ARG A 70 32.30 -34.12 -20.15
N LYS A 71 31.62 -35.17 -19.68
CA LYS A 71 32.15 -36.53 -19.71
C LYS A 71 32.28 -36.99 -21.16
N VAL A 72 33.50 -37.31 -21.57
CA VAL A 72 33.81 -37.88 -22.88
C VAL A 72 33.48 -39.36 -22.82
N TYR A 73 32.37 -39.78 -23.45
CA TYR A 73 32.05 -41.19 -23.60
C TYR A 73 32.97 -41.78 -24.67
N THR A 74 33.89 -42.64 -24.27
CA THR A 74 34.65 -43.49 -25.18
C THR A 74 33.68 -44.47 -25.85
N MET A 75 33.66 -44.45 -27.18
CA MET A 75 32.92 -45.40 -28.02
C MET A 75 33.50 -46.80 -27.82
N ALA A 76 32.99 -47.53 -26.82
CA ALA A 76 33.25 -48.94 -26.65
C ALA A 76 32.43 -49.73 -27.68
N ARG A 77 33.18 -50.43 -28.54
CA ARG A 77 32.78 -51.36 -29.60
C ARG A 77 31.41 -52.00 -29.42
N VAL A 78 30.59 -51.82 -30.46
CA VAL A 78 29.45 -52.63 -30.91
C VAL A 78 29.65 -54.11 -30.59
N GLY A 79 29.10 -54.54 -29.45
CA GLY A 79 28.94 -55.94 -29.08
C GLY A 79 27.55 -56.41 -29.51
N GLN A 80 27.55 -57.41 -30.40
CA GLN A 80 26.45 -58.32 -30.78
C GLN A 80 25.02 -57.88 -30.44
N ARG A 81 24.25 -57.57 -31.49
CA ARG A 81 22.78 -57.49 -31.41
C ARG A 81 22.24 -58.82 -30.88
N PRO A 82 21.36 -58.83 -29.86
CA PRO A 82 20.60 -60.02 -29.52
C PRO A 82 19.74 -60.42 -30.73
N LEU A 83 19.60 -61.72 -30.97
CA LEU A 83 18.66 -62.26 -31.97
C LEU A 83 17.30 -61.58 -31.75
N MET A 84 16.76 -60.92 -32.78
CA MET A 84 15.37 -60.48 -32.75
C MET A 84 14.52 -61.73 -32.54
N LYS A 85 13.89 -61.84 -31.37
CA LYS A 85 12.75 -62.76 -31.23
C LYS A 85 11.68 -62.26 -32.19
N GLN A 86 11.12 -63.19 -32.97
CA GLN A 86 10.09 -62.93 -33.96
C GLN A 86 8.94 -62.15 -33.31
N GLU A 87 8.44 -61.13 -33.99
CA GLU A 87 7.41 -60.22 -33.49
C GLU A 87 6.18 -60.97 -32.96
N GLU A 88 5.87 -62.13 -33.55
CA GLU A 88 4.79 -63.03 -33.15
C GLU A 88 4.91 -63.51 -31.70
N GLN A 89 6.12 -63.80 -31.22
CA GLN A 89 6.35 -64.30 -29.86
C GLN A 89 6.22 -63.21 -28.80
N ILE A 90 6.48 -61.94 -29.17
CA ILE A 90 6.32 -60.81 -28.26
C ILE A 90 4.83 -60.48 -28.08
N ILE A 91 4.03 -60.63 -29.14
CA ILE A 91 2.58 -60.37 -29.09
C ILE A 91 1.86 -61.43 -28.25
N GLU A 92 2.22 -62.71 -28.38
CA GLU A 92 1.65 -63.79 -27.57
C GLU A 92 1.95 -63.63 -26.07
N ASP A 93 3.17 -63.23 -25.71
CA ASP A 93 3.59 -63.05 -24.31
C ASP A 93 2.99 -61.78 -23.66
N THR A 94 2.62 -60.76 -24.44
CA THR A 94 2.14 -59.46 -23.94
C THR A 94 0.62 -59.28 -23.96
N ASN A 95 -0.12 -60.19 -24.61
CA ASN A 95 -1.58 -60.13 -24.74
C ASN A 95 -2.36 -60.35 -23.42
N PHE A 96 -1.69 -60.64 -22.31
CA PHE A 96 -2.32 -60.84 -21.00
C PHE A 96 -2.31 -59.58 -20.10
N TYR A 97 -1.84 -58.43 -20.60
CA TYR A 97 -1.82 -57.21 -19.81
C TYR A 97 -3.18 -56.51 -19.86
N GLU A 98 -4.06 -56.82 -18.91
CA GLU A 98 -5.21 -55.96 -18.60
C GLU A 98 -4.73 -54.76 -17.79
N PRO A 99 -4.90 -53.51 -18.27
CA PRO A 99 -4.58 -52.34 -17.48
C PRO A 99 -5.51 -52.29 -16.25
N GLU A 100 -4.95 -52.41 -15.05
CA GLU A 100 -5.72 -52.15 -13.83
C GLU A 100 -6.24 -50.70 -13.89
N GLN A 101 -7.57 -50.54 -13.94
CA GLN A 101 -8.19 -49.24 -13.81
C GLN A 101 -7.94 -48.73 -12.39
N ALA A 102 -6.98 -47.81 -12.26
CA ALA A 102 -6.79 -47.08 -11.02
C ALA A 102 -8.09 -46.32 -10.70
N PRO A 103 -8.62 -46.38 -9.46
CA PRO A 103 -9.78 -45.60 -9.07
C PRO A 103 -9.48 -44.12 -9.29
N SER A 104 -10.32 -43.44 -10.07
CA SER A 104 -10.20 -42.00 -10.29
C SER A 104 -10.44 -41.29 -8.96
N VAL A 105 -9.36 -40.92 -8.27
CA VAL A 105 -9.46 -40.05 -7.10
C VAL A 105 -10.00 -38.71 -7.60
N PRO A 106 -11.07 -38.15 -7.00
CA PRO A 106 -11.57 -36.85 -7.40
C PRO A 106 -10.43 -35.85 -7.32
N LEU A 107 -10.20 -35.14 -8.41
CA LEU A 107 -9.19 -34.10 -8.49
C LEU A 107 -9.51 -33.11 -7.36
N GLY A 108 -8.68 -33.10 -6.32
CA GLY A 108 -8.89 -32.26 -5.15
C GLY A 108 -8.94 -30.78 -5.53
N PRO A 109 -9.27 -29.89 -4.58
CA PRO A 109 -9.38 -28.47 -4.84
C PRO A 109 -8.14 -27.97 -5.59
N SER A 110 -8.38 -27.09 -6.56
CA SER A 110 -7.31 -26.59 -7.42
C SER A 110 -6.20 -25.94 -6.59
N ASN A 111 -4.99 -25.85 -7.14
CA ASN A 111 -3.89 -25.19 -6.42
C ASN A 111 -4.24 -23.74 -6.03
N GLU A 112 -5.10 -23.08 -6.81
CA GLU A 112 -5.59 -21.73 -6.52
C GLU A 112 -6.59 -21.73 -5.36
N GLU A 113 -7.54 -22.66 -5.35
CA GLU A 113 -8.50 -22.82 -4.24
C GLU A 113 -7.78 -23.16 -2.93
N ARG A 114 -6.75 -24.03 -2.97
CA ARG A 114 -5.93 -24.33 -1.79
C ARG A 114 -5.17 -23.11 -1.29
N LYS A 115 -4.64 -22.28 -2.20
CA LYS A 115 -3.94 -21.05 -1.84
C LYS A 115 -4.89 -20.06 -1.18
N ASN A 116 -6.08 -19.85 -1.76
CA ASN A 116 -7.07 -18.94 -1.22
C ASN A 116 -7.56 -19.42 0.16
N GLN A 117 -7.88 -20.71 0.31
CA GLN A 117 -8.23 -21.28 1.60
C GLN A 117 -7.11 -21.15 2.65
N LEU A 118 -5.84 -21.24 2.24
CA LEU A 118 -4.71 -21.02 3.13
C LEU A 118 -4.61 -19.54 3.55
N VAL A 119 -4.75 -18.60 2.61
CA VAL A 119 -4.74 -17.17 2.91
C VAL A 119 -5.87 -16.81 3.88
N THR A 120 -7.09 -17.29 3.63
CA THR A 120 -8.23 -17.09 4.52
C THR A 120 -7.99 -17.68 5.91
N LYS A 121 -7.40 -18.87 6.01
CA LYS A 121 -7.05 -19.47 7.31
C LYS A 121 -5.94 -18.74 8.05
N MET A 122 -4.96 -18.17 7.35
CA MET A 122 -3.81 -17.50 7.96
C MET A 122 -4.11 -16.06 8.36
N TRP A 123 -4.88 -15.33 7.55
CA TRP A 123 -5.09 -13.89 7.72
C TRP A 123 -6.54 -13.52 8.04
N GLY A 124 -7.48 -14.48 7.97
CA GLY A 124 -8.90 -14.24 8.19
C GLY A 124 -9.56 -13.39 7.10
N ILE A 125 -8.83 -13.10 6.02
CA ILE A 125 -9.31 -12.27 4.91
C ILE A 125 -9.84 -13.20 3.83
N ASP A 126 -11.11 -13.00 3.49
CA ASP A 126 -11.74 -13.62 2.33
C ASP A 126 -11.68 -12.63 1.16
N GLU A 127 -10.69 -12.81 0.30
CA GLU A 127 -10.43 -11.94 -0.86
C GLU A 127 -11.63 -11.89 -1.82
N GLU A 128 -12.45 -12.95 -1.88
CA GLU A 128 -13.66 -12.98 -2.72
C GLU A 128 -14.78 -12.14 -2.10
N ALA A 129 -14.94 -12.21 -0.78
CA ALA A 129 -15.90 -11.37 -0.06
C ALA A 129 -15.51 -9.88 -0.12
N GLU A 130 -14.22 -9.56 -0.01
CA GLU A 130 -13.73 -8.17 -0.16
C GLU A 130 -13.95 -7.65 -1.58
N ARG A 131 -13.69 -8.47 -2.60
CA ARG A 131 -13.92 -8.09 -4.00
C ARG A 131 -15.40 -7.81 -4.26
N LYS A 132 -16.29 -8.67 -3.75
CA LYS A 132 -17.74 -8.47 -3.87
C LYS A 132 -18.19 -7.19 -3.14
N LYS A 133 -17.66 -6.93 -1.95
CA LYS A 133 -17.92 -5.70 -1.20
C LYS A 133 -17.43 -4.45 -1.94
N ALA A 134 -16.29 -4.53 -2.61
CA ALA A 134 -15.77 -3.43 -3.42
C ALA A 134 -16.62 -3.17 -4.67
N GLU A 135 -17.15 -4.21 -5.30
CA GLU A 135 -18.09 -4.08 -6.43
C GLU A 135 -19.43 -3.49 -6.00
N GLU A 136 -19.98 -3.91 -4.86
CA GLU A 136 -21.19 -3.32 -4.27
C GLU A 136 -20.99 -1.86 -3.88
N ALA A 137 -19.83 -1.50 -3.30
CA ALA A 137 -19.50 -0.11 -2.99
C ALA A 137 -19.36 0.75 -4.25
N ARG A 138 -18.81 0.19 -5.33
CA ARG A 138 -18.68 0.87 -6.62
C ARG A 138 -20.04 1.08 -7.29
N ALA A 139 -20.94 0.10 -7.19
CA ALA A 139 -22.31 0.23 -7.67
C ALA A 139 -23.10 1.28 -6.86
N ALA A 140 -22.93 1.31 -5.54
CA ALA A 140 -23.55 2.33 -4.68
C ALA A 140 -23.05 3.76 -4.96
N MET A 141 -21.79 3.91 -5.41
CA MET A 141 -21.25 5.20 -5.83
C MET A 141 -21.78 5.68 -7.19
N ALA A 142 -22.31 4.79 -8.04
CA ALA A 142 -22.83 5.15 -9.36
C ALA A 142 -24.22 5.82 -9.29
N ASP A 143 -24.99 5.59 -8.20
CA ASP A 143 -26.32 6.18 -7.97
C ASP A 143 -26.26 7.48 -7.14
N LEU A 144 -25.07 7.97 -6.79
CA LEU A 144 -24.95 9.28 -6.14
C LEU A 144 -25.20 10.38 -7.18
N PRO A 145 -26.02 11.40 -6.86
CA PRO A 145 -26.16 12.57 -7.72
C PRO A 145 -24.77 13.14 -7.97
N GLU A 146 -24.41 13.36 -9.23
CA GLU A 146 -23.14 13.97 -9.59
C GLU A 146 -22.99 15.27 -8.81
N PHE A 147 -22.01 15.31 -7.89
CA PHE A 147 -21.71 16.51 -7.12
C PHE A 147 -21.28 17.58 -8.10
N THR A 148 -22.18 18.53 -8.36
CA THR A 148 -21.92 19.53 -9.38
C THR A 148 -20.95 20.57 -8.83
N VAL A 149 -20.24 21.26 -9.73
CA VAL A 149 -19.37 22.37 -9.34
C VAL A 149 -20.17 23.48 -8.63
N GLU A 150 -21.48 23.59 -8.88
CA GLU A 150 -22.36 24.51 -8.16
C GLU A 150 -22.55 24.09 -6.70
N ASP A 151 -22.73 22.80 -6.43
CA ASP A 151 -22.86 22.25 -5.08
C ASP A 151 -21.56 22.45 -4.29
N GLN A 152 -20.41 22.29 -4.94
CA GLN A 152 -19.09 22.58 -4.36
C GLN A 152 -18.97 24.04 -3.91
N ILE A 153 -19.41 24.98 -4.73
CA ILE A 153 -19.35 26.41 -4.42
C ILE A 153 -20.27 26.74 -3.24
N ILE A 154 -21.46 26.13 -3.18
CA ILE A 154 -22.42 26.33 -2.08
C ILE A 154 -21.85 25.79 -0.76
N GLU A 155 -21.23 24.61 -0.78
CA GLU A 155 -20.59 24.02 0.40
C GLU A 155 -19.41 24.88 0.89
N GLU A 156 -18.59 25.40 -0.05
CA GLU A 156 -17.49 26.32 0.26
C GLU A 156 -17.95 27.64 0.88
N ILE A 157 -19.09 28.18 0.44
CA ILE A 157 -19.69 29.39 1.04
C ILE A 157 -20.15 29.07 2.45
N ARG A 158 -20.86 27.96 2.62
CA ARG A 158 -21.38 27.52 3.92
C ARG A 158 -20.27 27.28 4.93
N GLY A 159 -19.19 26.60 4.55
CA GLY A 159 -18.04 26.37 5.43
C GLY A 159 -17.36 27.68 5.85
N ARG A 160 -17.27 28.67 4.94
CA ARG A 160 -16.72 29.99 5.29
C ARG A 160 -17.64 30.81 6.20
N THR A 161 -18.95 30.69 6.05
CA THR A 161 -19.90 31.34 6.98
C THR A 161 -19.86 30.71 8.37
N GLU A 162 -19.76 29.38 8.45
CA GLU A 162 -19.62 28.66 9.73
C GLU A 162 -18.28 29.01 10.40
N PHE A 163 -17.20 29.12 9.63
CA PHE A 163 -15.91 29.60 10.15
C PHE A 163 -15.98 31.02 10.73
N LEU A 164 -16.68 31.94 10.06
CA LEU A 164 -16.86 33.30 10.59
C LEU A 164 -17.68 33.31 11.88
N GLU A 165 -18.74 32.51 11.94
CA GLU A 165 -19.55 32.36 13.16
C GLU A 165 -18.70 31.81 14.32
N GLU A 166 -17.90 30.77 14.08
CA GLU A 166 -16.99 30.20 15.08
C GLU A 166 -15.93 31.22 15.55
N MET A 167 -15.35 32.00 14.64
CA MET A 167 -14.37 33.03 15.01
C MET A 167 -15.02 34.19 15.79
N HIS A 168 -16.26 34.55 15.46
CA HIS A 168 -17.05 35.54 16.20
C HIS A 168 -17.38 35.07 17.62
N GLU A 169 -17.73 33.79 17.79
CA GLU A 169 -17.94 33.18 19.11
C GLU A 169 -16.66 33.24 19.97
N LEU A 170 -15.49 33.11 19.35
CA LEU A 170 -14.18 33.24 20.00
C LEU A 170 -13.72 34.70 20.18
N GLY A 171 -14.47 35.68 19.66
CA GLY A 171 -14.14 37.11 19.74
C GLY A 171 -12.96 37.53 18.85
N VAL A 172 -12.63 36.74 17.82
CA VAL A 172 -11.55 37.02 16.87
C VAL A 172 -12.14 37.55 15.57
N HIS A 173 -11.80 38.79 15.19
CA HIS A 173 -12.35 39.47 14.02
C HIS A 173 -11.32 39.76 12.91
N ASP A 174 -10.07 39.31 13.09
CA ASP A 174 -8.97 39.59 12.16
C ASP A 174 -9.21 39.01 10.75
N HIS A 175 -10.06 37.98 10.64
CA HIS A 175 -10.34 37.26 9.41
C HIS A 175 -11.64 37.69 8.72
N ASP A 176 -12.40 38.61 9.31
CA ASP A 176 -13.74 39.01 8.83
C ASP A 176 -13.67 39.57 7.41
N GLY A 177 -12.78 40.55 7.19
CA GLY A 177 -12.66 41.23 5.91
C GLY A 177 -12.20 40.31 4.77
N GLU A 178 -11.27 39.40 5.04
CA GLU A 178 -10.77 38.47 4.02
C GLU A 178 -11.80 37.39 3.70
N THR A 179 -12.43 36.80 4.72
CA THR A 179 -13.38 35.70 4.53
C THR A 179 -14.66 36.17 3.85
N LEU A 180 -15.18 37.36 4.22
CA LEU A 180 -16.33 37.97 3.53
C LEU A 180 -16.02 38.23 2.06
N ARG A 181 -14.83 38.73 1.74
CA ARG A 181 -14.41 38.93 0.33
C ARG A 181 -14.36 37.60 -0.44
N GLN A 182 -13.89 36.52 0.19
CA GLN A 182 -13.88 35.20 -0.45
C GLN A 182 -15.30 34.66 -0.67
N ILE A 183 -16.21 34.87 0.27
CA ILE A 183 -17.63 34.53 0.14
C ILE A 183 -18.24 35.28 -1.04
N ASP A 184 -18.01 36.60 -1.15
CA ASP A 184 -18.53 37.42 -2.26
C ASP A 184 -18.01 36.94 -3.62
N GLN A 185 -16.72 36.61 -3.72
CA GLN A 185 -16.13 36.07 -4.96
C GLN A 185 -16.81 34.75 -5.38
N ARG A 186 -17.07 33.85 -4.43
CA ARG A 186 -17.74 32.58 -4.70
C ARG A 186 -19.21 32.76 -5.05
N MET A 187 -19.90 33.69 -4.40
CA MET A 187 -21.28 34.05 -4.74
C MET A 187 -21.40 34.61 -6.15
N ASP A 188 -20.46 35.44 -6.58
CA ASP A 188 -20.45 35.98 -7.94
C ASP A 188 -20.09 34.91 -8.99
N GLU A 189 -19.19 33.98 -8.67
CA GLU A 189 -18.93 32.81 -9.52
C GLU A 189 -20.21 31.97 -9.72
N LEU A 190 -20.95 31.72 -8.65
CA LEU A 190 -22.22 30.98 -8.69
C LEU A 190 -23.25 31.69 -9.60
N LYS A 191 -23.40 33.02 -9.47
CA LYS A 191 -24.31 33.82 -10.31
C LYS A 191 -23.94 33.74 -11.79
N MET A 192 -22.64 33.85 -12.11
CA MET A 192 -22.15 33.77 -13.49
C MET A 192 -22.42 32.40 -14.12
N ARG A 193 -22.24 31.32 -13.34
CA ARG A 193 -22.53 29.95 -13.80
C ARG A 193 -24.01 29.72 -14.06
N ARG A 194 -24.89 30.19 -13.15
CA ARG A 194 -26.35 30.11 -13.36
C ARG A 194 -26.79 30.87 -14.61
N LYS A 195 -26.30 32.09 -14.80
CA LYS A 195 -26.59 32.89 -16.01
C LYS A 195 -26.11 32.20 -17.29
N LYS A 196 -24.94 31.55 -17.24
CA LYS A 196 -24.42 30.78 -18.38
C LYS A 196 -25.32 29.58 -18.70
N LYS A 197 -25.74 28.84 -17.69
CA LYS A 197 -26.65 27.68 -17.84
C LYS A 197 -28.00 28.10 -18.42
N GLU A 198 -28.55 29.23 -18.00
CA GLU A 198 -29.77 29.82 -18.56
C GLU A 198 -29.60 30.24 -20.04
N SER A 199 -28.41 30.71 -20.43
CA SER A 199 -28.12 31.05 -21.83
C SER A 199 -27.83 29.84 -22.73
N GLU A 200 -27.42 28.71 -22.16
CA GLU A 200 -27.20 27.46 -22.90
C GLU A 200 -28.48 26.62 -23.03
N SER A 201 -29.49 26.88 -22.20
CA SER A 201 -30.79 26.20 -22.23
C SER A 201 -31.90 26.96 -22.98
N SER A 202 -31.59 28.15 -23.52
CA SER A 202 -32.48 28.97 -24.37
C SER A 202 -32.08 28.90 -25.83
#